data_AF-A0A351DRU2-F1
#
_entry.id   AF-A0A351DRU2-F1
#
_cell.length_a   1.000
_cell.length_b   1.000
_cell.length_c   1.000
_cell.angle_alpha   90.00
_cell.angle_beta   90.00
_cell.angle_gamma   90.00
#
_symmetry.space_group_name_H-M   'P 1'
#
loop_
_entity.id
_entity.type
_entity.pdbx_description
1 polymer ?
#
loop_
_entity_poly.entity_id
_entity_poly.type
_entity_poly.pdbx_seq_one_letter_code
_entity_poly.pdbx_strand_id
1 'polypeptide(L)'
;MDSAVSDLKSIQWVSEDTIEIHLGDPVASETLEKVEQISRWIQATPLPWLVDHCYGFGLLSLVVRPDLMSAIQLRQTLHDLLETPPESSSQTESDLIEIAVCYDPAFGIDLKSI
;
A
#
# COMPACT_ATOMS: atom_id res chain seq x y z
N MET A 1 -8.03 -20.83 -12.75
CA MET A 1 -7.84 -19.36 -12.67
C MET A 1 -7.77 -19.06 -11.18
N ASP A 2 -6.69 -19.51 -10.54
CA ASP A 2 -6.56 -19.60 -9.08
C ASP A 2 -5.39 -18.72 -8.61
N SER A 3 -5.27 -17.51 -9.15
CA SER A 3 -4.10 -16.66 -8.90
C SER A 3 -4.33 -15.56 -7.87
N ALA A 4 -5.58 -15.17 -7.60
CA ALA A 4 -5.83 -14.00 -6.74
C ALA A 4 -5.90 -14.36 -5.24
N VAL A 5 -6.22 -15.61 -4.91
CA VAL A 5 -6.36 -16.13 -3.53
C VAL A 5 -5.03 -16.24 -2.77
N SER A 6 -3.88 -16.19 -3.47
CA SER A 6 -2.56 -16.47 -2.87
C SER A 6 -1.72 -15.24 -2.52
N ASP A 7 -2.21 -14.02 -2.76
CA ASP A 7 -1.35 -12.83 -2.74
C ASP A 7 -1.28 -12.09 -1.41
N LEU A 8 -2.30 -12.19 -0.55
CA LEU A 8 -2.21 -11.74 0.84
C LEU A 8 -1.52 -12.83 1.68
N LYS A 9 -0.23 -13.09 1.38
CA LYS A 9 0.52 -14.24 1.90
C LYS A 9 0.66 -14.25 3.43
N SER A 10 0.51 -13.12 4.11
CA SER A 10 0.55 -13.05 5.57
C SER A 10 -0.05 -11.73 6.06
N ILE A 11 -1.22 -11.83 6.71
CA ILE A 11 -1.71 -10.80 7.62
C ILE A 11 -1.25 -11.22 9.02
N GLN A 12 -0.44 -10.40 9.67
CA GLN A 12 0.17 -10.72 10.95
C GLN A 12 0.04 -9.56 11.93
N TRP A 13 -0.26 -9.89 13.18
CA TRP A 13 -0.12 -8.94 14.28
C TRP A 13 1.36 -8.79 14.61
N VAL A 14 1.87 -7.55 14.57
CA VAL A 14 3.23 -7.21 15.01
C VAL A 14 3.23 -6.48 16.35
N SER A 15 2.06 -6.02 16.79
CA SER A 15 1.78 -5.41 18.10
C SER A 15 0.36 -5.79 18.56
N GLU A 16 -0.07 -5.27 19.71
CA GLU A 16 -1.45 -5.36 20.21
C GLU A 16 -2.45 -4.61 19.30
N ASP A 17 -1.99 -3.58 18.62
CA ASP A 17 -2.77 -2.64 17.81
C ASP A 17 -2.27 -2.52 16.37
N THR A 18 -1.24 -3.27 15.97
CA THR A 18 -0.61 -3.14 14.65
C THR A 18 -0.67 -4.43 13.86
N ILE A 19 -1.16 -4.32 12.63
CA ILE A 19 -1.24 -5.41 11.66
C ILE A 19 -0.37 -5.08 10.45
N GLU A 20 0.44 -6.04 10.03
CA GLU A 20 1.20 -5.98 8.79
C GLU A 20 0.65 -6.94 7.75
N ILE A 21 0.63 -6.46 6.50
CA ILE A 21 0.10 -7.18 5.35
C ILE A 21 1.14 -7.14 4.25
N HIS A 22 1.54 -8.31 3.76
CA HIS A 22 2.40 -8.43 2.59
C HIS A 22 1.56 -8.32 1.32
N LEU A 23 1.85 -7.33 0.49
CA LEU A 23 1.15 -7.04 -0.76
C LEU A 23 1.84 -7.65 -1.99
N GLY A 24 3.15 -7.91 -1.90
CA GLY A 24 3.95 -8.49 -2.98
C GLY A 24 5.37 -7.94 -3.03
N ASP A 25 6.01 -8.07 -4.19
CA ASP A 25 7.32 -7.46 -4.45
C ASP A 25 7.20 -5.92 -4.44
N PRO A 26 8.03 -5.19 -3.67
CA PRO A 26 8.01 -3.73 -3.58
C PRO A 26 7.95 -2.97 -4.92
N VAL A 27 8.58 -3.49 -5.97
CA VAL A 27 8.71 -2.79 -7.25
C VAL A 27 7.81 -3.35 -8.36
N ALA A 28 6.99 -4.35 -8.05
CA ALA A 28 6.06 -4.92 -9.02
C ALA A 28 4.85 -3.99 -9.24
N SER A 29 4.45 -3.80 -10.50
CA SER A 29 3.27 -2.99 -10.87
C SER A 29 2.01 -3.49 -10.18
N GLU A 30 1.82 -4.81 -10.07
CA GLU A 30 0.69 -5.42 -9.37
C GLU A 30 0.64 -5.01 -7.88
N THR A 31 1.80 -4.87 -7.22
CA THR A 31 1.87 -4.39 -5.83
C THR A 31 1.45 -2.92 -5.76
N LEU A 32 1.90 -2.10 -6.71
CA LEU A 32 1.54 -0.69 -6.78
C LEU A 32 0.03 -0.50 -7.01
N GLU A 33 -0.57 -1.28 -7.91
CA GLU A 33 -2.01 -1.27 -8.18
C GLU A 33 -2.83 -1.60 -6.92
N LYS A 34 -2.41 -2.61 -6.15
CA LYS A 34 -3.02 -2.95 -4.85
C LYS A 34 -2.90 -1.78 -3.87
N VAL A 35 -1.73 -1.16 -3.76
CA VAL A 35 -1.50 0.01 -2.89
C VAL A 35 -2.43 1.16 -3.27
N GLU A 36 -2.55 1.48 -4.56
CA GLU A 36 -3.44 2.53 -5.02
C GLU A 36 -4.91 2.23 -4.71
N GLN A 37 -5.35 1.00 -4.94
CA GLN A 37 -6.72 0.58 -4.66
C GLN A 37 -7.05 0.69 -3.16
N ILE A 38 -6.16 0.22 -2.29
CA ILE A 38 -6.35 0.33 -0.83
C ILE A 38 -6.29 1.79 -0.40
N SER A 39 -5.38 2.60 -0.95
CA SER A 39 -5.28 4.03 -0.67
C SER A 39 -6.58 4.77 -1.02
N ARG A 40 -7.12 4.56 -2.22
CA ARG A 40 -8.42 5.13 -2.64
C ARG A 40 -9.54 4.69 -1.70
N TRP A 41 -9.57 3.43 -1.30
CA TRP A 41 -10.58 2.91 -0.37
C TRP A 41 -10.49 3.56 1.02
N ILE A 42 -9.29 3.71 1.59
CA ILE A 42 -9.06 4.38 2.87
C ILE A 42 -9.47 5.85 2.80
N GLN A 43 -9.18 6.54 1.69
CA GLN A 43 -9.56 7.94 1.50
C GLN A 43 -11.08 8.13 1.32
N ALA A 44 -11.75 7.20 0.63
CA ALA A 44 -13.17 7.29 0.32
C ALA A 44 -14.08 6.76 1.44
N THR A 45 -13.56 5.89 2.32
CA THR A 45 -14.37 5.17 3.31
C THR A 45 -14.08 5.67 4.72
N PRO A 46 -15.09 6.02 5.52
CA PRO A 46 -14.88 6.23 6.94
C PRO A 46 -14.55 4.90 7.61
N LEU A 47 -13.33 4.77 8.14
CA LEU A 47 -12.83 3.57 8.81
C LEU A 47 -12.58 3.86 10.30
N PRO A 48 -13.61 3.83 11.16
CA PRO A 48 -13.43 4.15 12.58
C PRO A 48 -12.37 3.27 13.25
N TRP A 49 -12.22 2.03 12.81
CA TRP A 49 -11.25 1.11 13.37
C TRP A 49 -9.80 1.39 12.93
N LEU A 50 -9.56 2.21 11.91
CA LEU A 50 -8.22 2.54 11.42
C LEU A 50 -7.73 3.83 12.09
N VAL A 51 -6.59 3.75 12.77
CA VAL A 51 -5.94 4.90 13.42
C VAL A 51 -4.92 5.52 12.48
N ASP A 52 -4.06 4.70 11.88
CA ASP A 52 -3.02 5.13 10.95
C ASP A 52 -2.66 4.01 9.97
N HIS A 53 -2.06 4.36 8.84
CA HIS A 53 -1.56 3.41 7.86
C HIS A 53 -0.31 3.91 7.14
N CYS A 54 0.58 3.00 6.76
CA CYS A 54 1.70 3.31 5.89
C CYS A 54 2.01 2.17 4.92
N TYR A 55 2.57 2.53 3.78
CA TYR A 55 3.05 1.60 2.77
C TYR A 55 4.55 1.73 2.64
N GLY A 56 5.25 0.60 2.57
CA GLY A 56 6.69 0.59 2.34
C GLY A 56 7.18 -0.81 2.03
N PHE A 57 8.11 -0.93 1.08
CA PHE A 57 8.75 -2.21 0.75
C PHE A 57 7.78 -3.38 0.53
N GLY A 58 6.66 -3.15 -0.19
CA GLY A 58 5.67 -4.20 -0.46
C GLY A 58 4.81 -4.60 0.74
N LEU A 59 4.89 -3.84 1.83
CA LEU A 59 4.11 -4.01 3.05
C LEU A 59 3.11 -2.87 3.22
N LEU A 60 1.96 -3.22 3.78
CA LEU A 60 1.00 -2.29 4.36
C LEU A 60 0.98 -2.52 5.87
N SER A 61 1.34 -1.50 6.64
CA SER A 61 1.21 -1.48 8.09
C SER A 61 -0.03 -0.68 8.49
N LEU A 62 -0.86 -1.25 9.34
CA LEU A 62 -2.11 -0.66 9.82
C LEU A 62 -2.08 -0.60 11.34
N VAL A 63 -2.26 0.60 11.90
CA VAL A 63 -2.56 0.78 13.32
C VAL A 63 -4.08 0.80 13.47
N VAL A 64 -4.62 -0.14 14.24
CA VAL A 64 -6.05 -0.41 14.33
C VAL A 64 -6.55 -0.34 15.76
N ARG A 65 -7.87 -0.18 15.91
CA ARG A 65 -8.60 -0.35 17.16
C ARG A 65 -9.11 -1.79 17.24
N PRO A 66 -8.42 -2.70 17.97
CA PRO A 66 -8.75 -4.13 17.97
C PRO A 66 -10.13 -4.44 18.57
N ASP A 67 -10.69 -3.53 19.37
CA ASP A 67 -12.06 -3.60 19.88
C ASP A 67 -13.14 -3.40 18.80
N LEU A 68 -12.78 -2.79 17.66
CA LEU A 68 -13.69 -2.50 16.55
C LEU A 68 -13.43 -3.35 15.30
N MET A 69 -12.23 -3.94 15.18
CA MET A 69 -11.85 -4.74 14.02
C MET A 69 -10.94 -5.90 14.42
N SER A 70 -11.37 -7.13 14.11
CA SER A 70 -10.51 -8.31 14.22
C SER A 70 -9.67 -8.53 12.96
N ALA A 71 -8.54 -9.21 13.08
CA ALA A 71 -7.71 -9.56 11.92
C ALA A 71 -8.44 -10.45 10.89
N ILE A 72 -9.39 -11.28 11.33
CA ILE A 72 -10.20 -12.11 10.42
C ILE A 72 -11.11 -11.23 9.57
N GLN A 73 -11.79 -10.26 10.19
CA GLN A 73 -12.65 -9.31 9.48
C GLN A 73 -11.84 -8.44 8.52
N LEU A 74 -10.71 -7.91 8.98
CA LEU A 74 -9.81 -7.11 8.14
C LEU A 74 -9.33 -7.91 6.92
N ARG A 75 -8.94 -9.18 7.13
CA ARG A 75 -8.54 -10.06 6.02
C ARG A 75 -9.64 -10.20 4.99
N GLN A 76 -10.87 -10.43 5.44
CA GLN A 76 -12.01 -10.56 4.53
C GLN A 76 -12.29 -9.24 3.81
N THR A 77 -12.28 -8.12 4.51
CA THR A 77 -12.49 -6.79 3.91
C THR A 77 -11.46 -6.47 2.84
N LEU A 78 -10.17 -6.73 3.11
CA LEU A 78 -9.12 -6.49 2.14
C LEU A 78 -9.17 -7.47 0.97
N HIS A 79 -9.49 -8.73 1.22
CA HIS A 79 -9.71 -9.71 0.16
C HIS A 79 -10.85 -9.27 -0.77
N ASP A 80 -12.01 -8.93 -0.22
CA ASP A 80 -13.17 -8.51 -1.00
C ASP A 80 -12.88 -7.20 -1.77
N LEU A 81 -12.13 -6.29 -1.16
CA LEU A 81 -11.67 -5.07 -1.81
C LEU A 81 -10.80 -5.38 -3.04
N LEU A 82 -9.78 -6.23 -2.89
CA LEU A 82 -8.80 -6.53 -3.94
C LEU A 82 -9.36 -7.44 -5.05
N GLU A 83 -10.34 -8.29 -4.74
CA GLU A 83 -11.06 -9.10 -5.74
C GLU A 83 -12.09 -8.28 -6.53
N THR A 84 -12.52 -7.15 -5.98
CA THR A 84 -13.40 -6.24 -6.72
C THR A 84 -12.58 -5.61 -7.85
N PRO A 85 -12.98 -5.81 -9.13
CA PRO A 85 -12.27 -5.19 -10.24
C PRO A 85 -12.20 -3.69 -10.00
N PRO A 86 -11.03 -3.05 -10.19
CA PRO A 86 -10.96 -1.61 -10.08
C PRO A 86 -12.01 -1.04 -11.03
N GLU A 87 -13.00 -0.31 -10.49
CA GLU A 87 -13.87 0.51 -11.33
C GLU A 87 -12.94 1.31 -12.24
N SER A 88 -13.24 1.34 -13.55
CA SER A 88 -12.39 1.99 -14.54
C SER A 88 -12.14 3.43 -14.10
N SER A 89 -11.07 3.63 -13.34
CA SER A 89 -10.73 4.93 -12.84
C SER A 89 -10.36 5.71 -14.09
N SER A 90 -11.14 6.74 -14.37
CA SER A 90 -10.70 7.84 -15.21
C SER A 90 -9.26 8.10 -14.79
N GLN A 91 -8.33 7.94 -15.73
CA GLN A 91 -6.89 8.14 -15.55
C GLN A 91 -6.69 9.11 -14.40
N THR A 92 -6.27 8.59 -13.25
CA THR A 92 -5.86 9.47 -12.17
C THR A 92 -4.73 10.26 -12.82
N GLU A 93 -4.93 11.55 -13.07
CA GLU A 93 -3.84 12.42 -13.54
C GLU A 93 -2.69 12.12 -12.60
N SER A 94 -1.66 11.45 -13.10
CA SER A 94 -0.48 11.22 -12.29
C SER A 94 0.04 12.61 -12.02
N ASP A 95 -0.09 13.07 -10.77
CA ASP A 95 0.42 14.36 -10.36
C ASP A 95 1.92 14.36 -10.67
N LEU A 96 2.29 15.02 -11.77
CA LEU A 96 3.66 15.08 -12.23
C LEU A 96 4.38 16.08 -11.33
N ILE A 97 5.26 15.56 -10.48
CA ILE A 97 6.11 16.41 -9.65
C ILE A 97 7.46 16.55 -10.35
N GLU A 98 7.78 17.77 -10.77
CA GLU A 98 9.11 18.11 -11.26
C GLU A 98 10.04 18.41 -10.07
N ILE A 99 11.15 17.67 -9.97
CA ILE A 99 12.18 17.88 -8.95
C ILE A 99 13.42 18.47 -9.63
N ALA A 100 13.75 19.73 -9.33
CA ALA A 100 14.96 20.36 -9.83
C ALA A 100 16.19 19.79 -9.11
N VAL A 101 17.12 19.19 -9.86
CA VAL A 101 18.36 18.61 -9.34
C VAL A 101 19.57 19.30 -9.96
N CYS A 102 20.53 19.71 -9.13
CA CYS A 102 21.81 20.23 -9.59
C CYS A 102 22.82 19.10 -9.70
N TYR A 103 23.22 18.77 -10.92
CA TYR A 103 24.24 17.74 -11.21
C TYR A 103 25.65 18.33 -11.33
N ASP A 104 25.88 19.56 -10.87
CA ASP A 104 27.23 20.13 -10.87
C ASP A 104 28.14 19.30 -9.92
N PRO A 105 29.34 18.88 -10.37
CA PRO A 105 30.24 18.04 -9.56
C PRO A 105 30.69 18.66 -8.22
N ALA A 106 30.52 19.96 -8.02
CA ALA A 106 30.73 20.60 -6.72
C ALA A 106 29.66 20.19 -5.68
N PHE A 107 28.47 19.79 -6.13
CA PHE A 107 27.35 19.37 -5.28
C PHE A 107 27.17 17.85 -5.25
N GLY A 108 27.47 17.16 -6.34
CA GLY A 108 27.53 15.69 -6.39
C GLY A 108 28.96 15.21 -6.58
N ILE A 109 29.75 15.19 -5.51
CA ILE A 109 31.18 14.82 -5.56
C ILE A 109 31.36 13.42 -6.16
N ASP A 110 30.44 12.52 -5.85
CA ASP A 110 30.46 11.12 -6.28
C ASP A 110 30.02 10.92 -7.75
N LEU A 111 29.45 11.93 -8.43
CA LEU A 111 29.08 11.82 -9.86
C LEU A 111 30.26 11.49 -10.77
N LYS A 112 31.50 11.74 -10.32
CA LYS A 112 32.70 11.39 -11.08
C LYS A 112 33.02 9.90 -11.06
N SER A 113 32.35 9.13 -10.20
CA SER A 113 32.64 7.72 -9.91
C SER A 113 31.44 6.79 -10.11
N ILE A 114 30.31 7.33 -10.57
CA ILE A 114 29.11 6.60 -11.00
C ILE A 114 29.13 6.50 -12.53
#